data_AF-A0A1I2L5V6-F1
#
_entry.id   AF-A0A1I2L5V6-F1
#
_cell.length_a   1.000
_cell.length_b   1.000
_cell.length_c   1.000
_cell.angle_alpha   90.00
_cell.angle_beta   90.00
_cell.angle_gamma   90.00
#
_symmetry.space_group_name_H-M   'P 1'
#
loop_
_entity.id
_entity.type
_entity.pdbx_description
1 polymer ?
#
loop_
_entity_poly.entity_id
_entity_poly.type
_entity_poly.pdbx_seq_one_letter_code
_entity_poly.pdbx_strand_id
1 'polypeptide(L)'
;MPDADDEFADLADLAHASGVTAPMRASRQVVRTTDGQEIAAIRWDTADGQEARITYLHGLGIDAHSFDQTALAVGEPAVAVDLPGHGRSGWRDDADYGAGATAPSVLAALDALGVRPGIVVGHSLGAILAARLAATAPERVTGLVLVDMSPDFAQRAVDRIARALEAEEPFTSLEQVVDRAVEARVGDDRAVLLREARHTTRLGADGRLVRRHHFPHLPAGRTSSVGRFADAWPDLEALDVPILLVRGDRGYVSPKLHAQFAERLPDAEIVTVEARHAVQNQAPLELATAIRAWAERNGLLHRIEEPSPEHPGRR
;
A
#
# COMPACT_ATOMS: atom_id res chain seq x y z
N MET A 1 13.53 2.07 -30.56
CA MET A 1 13.75 1.00 -29.58
C MET A 1 12.79 1.31 -28.44
N PRO A 2 11.78 0.48 -28.12
CA PRO A 2 11.00 0.77 -26.94
C PRO A 2 11.98 0.65 -25.77
N ASP A 3 12.12 1.74 -25.01
CA ASP A 3 12.84 1.72 -23.74
C ASP A 3 12.25 0.54 -22.97
N ALA A 4 13.09 -0.45 -22.63
CA ALA A 4 12.63 -1.56 -21.83
C ALA A 4 12.13 -0.94 -20.52
N ASP A 5 10.84 -1.09 -20.23
CA ASP A 5 10.23 -0.71 -18.96
C ASP A 5 10.93 -1.50 -17.85
N ASP A 6 12.09 -1.01 -17.41
CA ASP A 6 12.81 -1.54 -16.26
C ASP A 6 12.07 -1.08 -15.02
N GLU A 7 11.01 -1.83 -14.74
CA GLU A 7 10.06 -1.63 -13.65
C GLU A 7 10.74 -1.39 -12.29
N PHE A 8 11.96 -1.88 -12.11
CA PHE A 8 12.72 -1.79 -10.85
C PHE A 8 13.93 -0.87 -10.91
N ALA A 9 14.08 -0.06 -11.97
CA ALA A 9 15.25 0.81 -12.17
C ALA A 9 15.48 1.79 -11.01
N ASP A 10 14.41 2.30 -10.40
CA ASP A 10 14.50 3.29 -9.31
C ASP A 10 14.91 2.65 -7.97
N LEU A 11 14.87 1.32 -7.81
CA LEU A 11 15.10 0.67 -6.51
C LEU A 11 16.51 0.87 -5.95
N ALA A 12 17.53 0.91 -6.81
CA ALA A 12 18.91 1.12 -6.36
C ALA A 12 19.09 2.52 -5.75
N ASP A 13 18.54 3.54 -6.40
CA ASP A 13 18.57 4.92 -5.91
C ASP A 13 17.74 5.08 -4.64
N LEU A 14 16.56 4.45 -4.58
CA LEU A 14 15.71 4.45 -3.38
C LEU A 14 16.40 3.76 -2.19
N ALA A 15 17.10 2.64 -2.43
CA ALA A 15 17.88 1.96 -1.39
C ALA A 15 19.01 2.86 -0.88
N HIS A 16 19.76 3.48 -1.79
CA HIS A 16 20.83 4.41 -1.43
C HIS A 16 20.32 5.61 -0.62
N ALA A 17 19.22 6.24 -1.07
CA ALA A 17 18.57 7.35 -0.37
C ALA A 17 18.05 6.95 1.02
N SER A 18 17.79 5.66 1.23
CA SER A 18 17.32 5.10 2.50
C SER A 18 18.45 4.59 3.41
N GLY A 19 19.72 4.76 3.00
CA GLY A 19 20.88 4.22 3.73
C GLY A 19 20.97 2.69 3.71
N VAL A 20 20.24 2.03 2.82
CA VAL A 20 20.21 0.57 2.67
C VAL A 20 21.33 0.13 1.74
N THR A 21 22.33 -0.56 2.29
CA THR A 21 23.55 -0.96 1.57
C THR A 21 23.44 -2.32 0.88
N ALA A 22 22.51 -3.17 1.33
CA ALA A 22 22.21 -4.47 0.75
C ALA A 22 20.68 -4.59 0.54
N PRO A 23 20.14 -4.01 -0.55
CA PRO A 23 18.70 -4.02 -0.76
C PRO A 23 18.16 -5.43 -0.97
N MET A 24 16.93 -5.66 -0.50
CA MET A 24 16.19 -6.88 -0.81
C MET A 24 16.00 -7.01 -2.32
N ARG A 25 15.94 -8.26 -2.79
CA ARG A 25 15.64 -8.52 -4.20
C ARG A 25 14.14 -8.34 -4.43
N ALA A 26 13.78 -7.37 -5.25
CA ALA A 26 12.40 -7.19 -5.69
C ALA A 26 12.09 -8.04 -6.94
N SER A 27 10.86 -8.53 -7.04
CA SER A 27 10.38 -9.23 -8.23
C SER A 27 8.87 -9.08 -8.41
N ARG A 28 8.43 -9.01 -9.67
CA ARG A 28 7.01 -9.05 -10.04
C ARG A 28 6.50 -10.48 -9.91
N GLN A 29 5.38 -10.62 -9.21
CA GLN A 29 4.60 -11.85 -9.11
C GLN A 29 3.22 -11.61 -9.72
N VAL A 30 2.68 -12.59 -10.43
CA VAL A 30 1.32 -12.54 -10.96
C VAL A 30 0.67 -13.90 -10.66
N VAL A 31 -0.45 -13.86 -9.97
CA VAL A 31 -1.23 -15.04 -9.61
C VAL A 31 -2.65 -14.91 -10.13
N ARG A 32 -3.25 -16.05 -10.47
CA ARG A 32 -4.67 -16.12 -10.77
C ARG A 32 -5.40 -16.70 -9.56
N THR A 33 -6.31 -15.92 -8.99
CA THR A 33 -7.11 -16.32 -7.82
C THR A 33 -8.18 -17.34 -8.22
N THR A 34 -8.80 -17.96 -7.23
CA THR A 34 -9.81 -19.02 -7.43
C THR A 34 -11.09 -18.53 -8.14
N ASP A 35 -11.42 -17.25 -8.01
CA ASP A 35 -12.50 -16.56 -8.74
C ASP A 35 -12.09 -16.13 -10.16
N GLY A 36 -10.86 -16.42 -10.58
CA GLY A 36 -10.34 -16.16 -11.92
C GLY A 36 -9.76 -14.76 -12.12
N GLN A 37 -9.73 -13.92 -11.09
CA GLN A 37 -9.10 -12.61 -11.11
C GLN A 37 -7.57 -12.75 -11.20
N GLU A 38 -6.93 -11.92 -12.04
CA GLU A 38 -5.48 -11.82 -12.08
C GLU A 38 -5.03 -10.74 -11.09
N ILE A 39 -4.13 -11.11 -10.18
CA ILE A 39 -3.56 -10.22 -9.16
C ILE A 39 -2.05 -10.19 -9.32
N ALA A 40 -1.51 -9.00 -9.53
CA ALA A 40 -0.09 -8.72 -9.51
C ALA A 40 0.36 -8.26 -8.13
N ALA A 41 1.61 -8.54 -7.80
CA ALA A 41 2.25 -8.07 -6.59
C ALA A 41 3.76 -7.86 -6.83
N ILE A 42 4.37 -7.01 -6.02
CA ILE A 42 5.82 -6.92 -5.88
C ILE A 42 6.20 -7.71 -4.64
N ARG A 43 7.20 -8.59 -4.78
CA ARG A 43 7.76 -9.35 -3.66
C ARG A 43 9.19 -8.91 -3.40
N TRP A 44 9.50 -8.59 -2.15
CA TRP A 44 10.86 -8.36 -1.68
C TRP A 44 11.32 -9.56 -0.87
N ASP A 45 12.41 -10.17 -1.32
CA ASP A 45 13.04 -11.32 -0.65
C ASP A 45 14.43 -10.94 -0.12
N THR A 46 14.76 -11.45 1.06
CA THR A 46 16.10 -11.39 1.64
C THR A 46 16.93 -12.59 1.18
N ALA A 47 18.26 -12.47 1.23
CA ALA A 47 19.18 -13.51 0.75
C ALA A 47 19.11 -14.83 1.56
N ASP A 48 18.66 -14.76 2.81
CA ASP A 48 18.49 -15.88 3.73
C ASP A 48 17.14 -16.62 3.53
N GLY A 49 16.30 -16.16 2.60
CA GLY A 49 15.09 -16.87 2.19
C GLY A 49 13.94 -16.84 3.20
N GLN A 50 13.92 -15.86 4.09
CA GLN A 50 12.85 -15.69 5.08
C GLN A 50 11.48 -15.49 4.40
N GLU A 51 10.43 -16.04 5.01
CA GLU A 51 9.07 -15.91 4.51
C GLU A 51 8.57 -14.45 4.65
N ALA A 52 7.84 -13.97 3.65
CA ALA A 52 7.19 -12.67 3.68
C ALA A 52 6.11 -12.62 4.79
N ARG A 53 6.24 -11.63 5.67
CA ARG A 53 5.33 -11.38 6.81
C ARG A 53 4.80 -9.95 6.85
N ILE A 54 5.09 -9.15 5.84
CA ILE A 54 4.50 -7.81 5.70
C ILE A 54 3.76 -7.76 4.36
N THR A 55 2.49 -7.37 4.40
CA THR A 55 1.67 -7.13 3.22
C THR A 55 1.36 -5.63 3.12
N TYR A 56 1.69 -5.01 2.00
CA TYR A 56 1.37 -3.60 1.72
C TYR A 56 0.19 -3.47 0.75
N LEU A 57 -0.77 -2.61 1.09
CA LEU A 57 -1.97 -2.33 0.31
C LEU A 57 -2.06 -0.82 0.02
N HIS A 58 -2.01 -0.45 -1.26
CA HIS A 58 -1.94 0.94 -1.69
C HIS A 58 -3.30 1.65 -1.68
N GLY A 59 -3.26 2.98 -1.85
CA GLY A 59 -4.44 3.84 -1.95
C GLY A 59 -5.09 3.86 -3.34
N LEU A 60 -6.15 4.64 -3.49
CA LEU A 60 -6.86 4.80 -4.77
C LEU A 60 -5.98 5.43 -5.85
N GLY A 61 -6.06 4.89 -7.06
CA GLY A 61 -5.45 5.49 -8.26
C GLY A 61 -3.94 5.26 -8.42
N ILE A 62 -3.30 4.69 -7.39
CA ILE A 62 -1.87 4.35 -7.37
C ILE A 62 -1.68 2.82 -7.42
N ASP A 63 -0.46 2.32 -7.16
CA ASP A 63 -0.10 0.91 -7.25
C ASP A 63 0.92 0.49 -6.16
N ALA A 64 1.36 -0.78 -6.22
CA ALA A 64 2.30 -1.39 -5.28
C ALA A 64 3.64 -0.65 -5.16
N HIS A 65 4.11 0.04 -6.21
CA HIS A 65 5.39 0.76 -6.19
C HIS A 65 5.37 1.99 -5.28
N SER A 66 4.20 2.41 -4.83
CA SER A 66 4.09 3.46 -3.81
C SER A 66 4.78 3.08 -2.48
N PHE A 67 5.00 1.79 -2.22
CA PHE A 67 5.68 1.30 -1.02
C PHE A 67 7.16 0.92 -1.21
N ASP A 68 7.73 1.04 -2.42
CA ASP A 68 9.10 0.59 -2.71
C ASP A 68 10.13 1.06 -1.67
N GLN A 69 10.15 2.37 -1.40
CA GLN A 69 11.13 2.95 -0.48
C GLN A 69 10.83 2.56 0.98
N THR A 70 9.56 2.50 1.38
CA THR A 70 9.18 2.03 2.71
C THR A 70 9.56 0.56 2.92
N ALA A 71 9.29 -0.32 1.95
CA ALA A 71 9.65 -1.74 2.04
C ALA A 71 11.17 -1.92 2.16
N LEU A 72 11.95 -1.21 1.34
CA LEU A 72 13.41 -1.20 1.42
C LEU A 72 13.90 -0.70 2.79
N ALA A 73 13.33 0.38 3.32
CA ALA A 73 13.72 0.97 4.60
C ALA A 73 13.28 0.14 5.82
N VAL A 74 12.16 -0.60 5.72
CA VAL A 74 11.77 -1.59 6.74
C VAL A 74 12.73 -2.77 6.73
N GLY A 75 13.16 -3.21 5.54
CA GLY A 75 14.21 -4.23 5.39
C GLY A 75 13.75 -5.67 5.70
N GLU A 76 12.45 -5.91 5.76
CA GLU A 76 11.86 -7.23 6.04
C GLU A 76 11.21 -7.81 4.79
N PRO A 77 11.25 -9.16 4.59
CA PRO A 77 10.59 -9.79 3.45
C PRO A 77 9.10 -9.43 3.42
N ALA A 78 8.64 -9.00 2.25
CA ALA A 78 7.33 -8.38 2.11
C ALA A 78 6.71 -8.60 0.74
N VAL A 79 5.41 -8.36 0.66
CA VAL A 79 4.64 -8.33 -0.58
C VAL A 79 3.80 -7.04 -0.62
N ALA A 80 3.87 -6.29 -1.72
CA ALA A 80 2.94 -5.21 -2.02
C ALA A 80 2.01 -5.66 -3.13
N VAL A 81 0.70 -5.62 -2.87
CA VAL A 81 -0.30 -6.09 -3.82
C VAL A 81 -0.77 -4.92 -4.68
N ASP A 82 -0.76 -5.09 -6.00
CA ASP A 82 -1.57 -4.24 -6.86
C ASP A 82 -3.02 -4.63 -6.63
N LEU A 83 -3.81 -3.76 -6.01
CA LEU A 83 -5.21 -4.05 -5.71
C LEU A 83 -5.99 -4.33 -7.01
N PRO A 84 -7.09 -5.12 -6.97
CA PRO A 84 -7.94 -5.31 -8.13
C PRO A 84 -8.27 -3.98 -8.81
N GLY A 85 -8.20 -3.94 -10.14
CA GLY A 85 -8.41 -2.73 -10.91
C GLY A 85 -7.29 -1.69 -10.85
N HIS A 86 -6.12 -2.00 -10.28
CA HIS A 86 -4.99 -1.08 -10.17
C HIS A 86 -3.68 -1.75 -10.64
N GLY A 87 -2.66 -0.92 -10.91
CA GLY A 87 -1.32 -1.38 -11.26
C GLY A 87 -1.33 -2.40 -12.39
N ARG A 88 -0.71 -3.57 -12.15
CA ARG A 88 -0.68 -4.68 -13.11
C ARG A 88 -1.71 -5.77 -12.79
N SER A 89 -2.61 -5.55 -11.84
CA SER A 89 -3.73 -6.45 -11.57
C SER A 89 -4.86 -6.26 -12.59
N GLY A 90 -5.59 -7.34 -12.84
CA GLY A 90 -6.72 -7.31 -13.75
C GLY A 90 -7.81 -6.33 -13.31
N TRP A 91 -8.54 -5.79 -14.28
CA TRP A 91 -9.76 -5.03 -14.02
C TRP A 91 -10.92 -5.95 -13.66
N ARG A 92 -11.98 -5.39 -13.09
CA ARG A 92 -13.18 -6.14 -12.67
C ARG A 92 -14.38 -5.73 -13.50
N ASP A 93 -15.08 -6.71 -14.05
CA ASP A 93 -16.29 -6.47 -14.85
C ASP A 93 -17.45 -5.91 -14.01
N ASP A 94 -17.54 -6.33 -12.74
CA ASP A 94 -18.55 -5.83 -11.80
C ASP A 94 -18.25 -4.41 -11.30
N ALA A 95 -17.05 -3.88 -11.57
CA ALA A 95 -16.53 -2.61 -11.08
C ALA A 95 -16.77 -2.38 -9.58
N ASP A 96 -16.82 -3.43 -8.76
CA ASP A 96 -16.93 -3.32 -7.31
C ASP A 96 -15.54 -3.43 -6.68
N TYR A 97 -15.03 -2.30 -6.22
CA TYR A 97 -13.74 -2.11 -5.56
C TYR A 97 -13.89 -1.83 -4.06
N GLY A 98 -15.05 -2.13 -3.49
CA GLY A 98 -15.31 -1.98 -2.06
C GLY A 98 -14.49 -3.01 -1.29
N ALA A 99 -14.18 -2.71 -0.03
CA ALA A 99 -13.38 -3.59 0.80
C ALA A 99 -13.97 -5.01 0.90
N GLY A 100 -15.30 -5.14 0.98
CA GLY A 100 -15.99 -6.43 1.03
C GLY A 100 -15.83 -7.27 -0.24
N ALA A 101 -15.84 -6.65 -1.42
CA ALA A 101 -15.67 -7.33 -2.71
C ALA A 101 -14.19 -7.61 -3.05
N THR A 102 -13.30 -6.77 -2.53
CA THR A 102 -11.85 -6.82 -2.80
C THR A 102 -11.10 -7.76 -1.87
N ALA A 103 -11.49 -7.83 -0.59
CA ALA A 103 -10.80 -8.64 0.41
C ALA A 103 -10.67 -10.13 0.03
N PRO A 104 -11.70 -10.82 -0.50
CA PRO A 104 -11.57 -12.21 -0.90
C PRO A 104 -10.51 -12.45 -1.98
N SER A 105 -10.44 -11.58 -2.99
CA SER A 105 -9.44 -11.71 -4.07
C SER A 105 -8.02 -11.45 -3.54
N VAL A 106 -7.86 -10.51 -2.61
CA VAL A 106 -6.54 -10.27 -1.97
C VAL A 106 -6.13 -11.45 -1.09
N LEU A 107 -7.02 -12.02 -0.26
CA LEU A 107 -6.71 -13.21 0.55
C LEU A 107 -6.30 -14.39 -0.33
N ALA A 108 -7.06 -14.65 -1.40
CA ALA A 108 -6.75 -15.72 -2.35
C ALA A 108 -5.40 -15.49 -3.06
N ALA A 109 -5.05 -14.23 -3.35
CA ALA A 109 -3.75 -13.90 -3.93
C ALA A 109 -2.62 -14.14 -2.93
N LEU A 110 -2.78 -13.73 -1.67
CA LEU A 110 -1.81 -13.99 -0.61
C LEU A 110 -1.58 -15.49 -0.41
N ASP A 111 -2.63 -16.31 -0.50
CA ASP A 111 -2.51 -17.78 -0.48
C ASP A 111 -1.72 -18.33 -1.67
N ALA A 112 -2.05 -17.89 -2.89
CA ALA A 112 -1.36 -18.32 -4.09
C ALA A 112 0.11 -17.88 -4.13
N LEU A 113 0.44 -16.75 -3.50
CA LEU A 113 1.79 -16.22 -3.35
C LEU A 113 2.56 -16.86 -2.18
N GLY A 114 1.92 -17.72 -1.37
CA GLY A 114 2.52 -18.34 -0.20
C GLY A 114 2.88 -17.34 0.90
N VAL A 115 2.14 -16.24 1.02
CA VAL A 115 2.37 -15.22 2.06
C VAL A 115 1.80 -15.70 3.38
N ARG A 116 2.64 -15.72 4.40
CA ARG A 116 2.32 -16.21 5.74
C ARG A 116 1.53 -15.16 6.52
N PRO A 117 0.81 -15.56 7.58
CA PRO A 117 0.23 -14.60 8.50
C PRO A 117 1.25 -13.58 9.00
N GLY A 118 0.86 -12.31 9.04
CA GLY A 118 1.78 -11.23 9.32
C GLY A 118 1.15 -9.85 9.45
N ILE A 119 1.98 -8.82 9.40
CA ILE A 119 1.57 -7.43 9.48
C ILE A 119 0.92 -7.02 8.16
N VAL A 120 -0.22 -6.34 8.22
CA VAL A 120 -0.83 -5.71 7.05
C VAL A 120 -0.73 -4.19 7.19
N VAL A 121 -0.11 -3.55 6.21
CA VAL A 121 0.09 -2.11 6.12
C VAL A 121 -0.78 -1.57 4.99
N GLY A 122 -1.76 -0.73 5.31
CA GLY A 122 -2.68 -0.17 4.33
C GLY A 122 -2.62 1.34 4.28
N HIS A 123 -2.45 1.92 3.09
CA HIS A 123 -2.56 3.36 2.86
C HIS A 123 -3.93 3.74 2.32
N SER A 124 -4.58 4.75 2.90
CA SER A 124 -5.84 5.28 2.37
C SER A 124 -6.92 4.20 2.19
N LEU A 125 -7.39 3.93 0.96
CA LEU A 125 -8.25 2.79 0.65
C LEU A 125 -7.69 1.46 1.17
N GLY A 126 -6.39 1.24 1.00
CA GLY A 126 -5.70 0.05 1.50
C GLY A 126 -5.84 -0.12 3.01
N ALA A 127 -5.99 0.96 3.78
CA ALA A 127 -6.24 0.90 5.23
C ALA A 127 -7.64 0.35 5.55
N ILE A 128 -8.66 0.80 4.81
CA ILE A 128 -10.04 0.31 4.90
C ILE A 128 -10.12 -1.17 4.51
N LEU A 129 -9.40 -1.54 3.44
CA LEU A 129 -9.28 -2.93 3.02
C LEU A 129 -8.53 -3.78 4.04
N ALA A 130 -7.45 -3.27 4.63
CA ALA A 130 -6.66 -3.98 5.64
C ALA A 130 -7.50 -4.31 6.88
N ALA A 131 -8.34 -3.37 7.35
CA ALA A 131 -9.30 -3.63 8.41
C ALA A 131 -10.26 -4.77 8.03
N ARG A 132 -10.79 -4.74 6.80
CA ARG A 132 -11.71 -5.78 6.31
C ARG A 132 -11.04 -7.16 6.21
N LEU A 133 -9.79 -7.21 5.76
CA LEU A 133 -9.00 -8.43 5.70
C LEU A 133 -8.78 -9.02 7.10
N ALA A 134 -8.38 -8.19 8.06
CA ALA A 134 -8.16 -8.60 9.44
C ALA A 134 -9.45 -9.12 10.10
N ALA A 135 -10.59 -8.48 9.86
CA ALA A 135 -11.87 -8.94 10.41
C ALA A 135 -12.40 -10.22 9.75
N THR A 136 -12.13 -10.41 8.44
CA THR A 136 -12.64 -11.58 7.68
C THR A 136 -11.75 -12.82 7.85
N ALA A 137 -10.45 -12.63 8.04
CA ALA A 137 -9.46 -13.69 8.19
C ALA A 137 -8.46 -13.33 9.30
N PRO A 138 -8.90 -13.28 10.58
CA PRO A 138 -8.07 -12.83 11.70
C PRO A 138 -6.80 -13.68 11.89
N GLU A 139 -6.83 -14.95 11.49
CA GLU A 139 -5.66 -15.84 11.51
C GLU A 139 -4.54 -15.44 10.53
N ARG A 140 -4.81 -14.51 9.60
CA ARG A 140 -3.87 -14.02 8.59
C ARG A 140 -3.16 -12.73 8.99
N VAL A 141 -3.67 -12.03 10.00
CA VAL A 141 -3.16 -10.71 10.40
C VAL A 141 -2.65 -10.80 11.82
N THR A 142 -1.37 -10.49 12.04
CA THR A 142 -0.76 -10.45 13.38
C THR A 142 -0.66 -9.03 13.92
N GLY A 143 -0.82 -8.03 13.05
CA GLY A 143 -0.86 -6.62 13.41
C GLY A 143 -1.29 -5.77 12.22
N LEU A 144 -1.88 -4.62 12.49
CA LEU A 144 -2.48 -3.76 11.48
C LEU A 144 -1.87 -2.35 11.53
N VAL A 145 -1.34 -1.87 10.40
CA VAL A 145 -0.84 -0.51 10.25
C VAL A 145 -1.72 0.25 9.27
N LEU A 146 -2.37 1.32 9.76
CA LEU A 146 -3.17 2.23 8.97
C LEU A 146 -2.35 3.48 8.65
N VAL A 147 -2.16 3.77 7.37
CA VAL A 147 -1.37 4.91 6.89
C VAL A 147 -2.30 5.99 6.37
N ASP A 148 -2.39 7.07 7.15
CA ASP A 148 -3.11 8.31 6.92
C ASP A 148 -4.57 8.14 6.48
N MET A 149 -5.30 7.26 7.18
CA MET A 149 -6.74 7.08 6.98
C MET A 149 -7.45 6.76 8.28
N SER A 150 -8.69 7.26 8.40
CA SER A 150 -9.63 6.90 9.45
C SER A 150 -10.99 6.63 8.80
N PRO A 151 -11.78 5.64 9.27
CA PRO A 151 -13.10 5.35 8.71
C PRO A 151 -14.07 6.55 8.72
N ASP A 152 -13.88 7.51 9.64
CA ASP A 152 -14.66 8.75 9.73
C ASP A 152 -14.29 9.81 8.68
N PHE A 153 -13.31 9.53 7.82
CA PHE A 153 -13.00 10.42 6.71
C PHE A 153 -14.23 10.65 5.84
N ALA A 154 -14.45 11.91 5.45
CA ALA A 154 -15.73 12.32 4.88
C ALA A 154 -16.01 11.59 3.56
N GLN A 155 -17.02 10.72 3.52
CA GLN A 155 -17.38 9.94 2.33
C GLN A 155 -17.54 10.81 1.07
N ARG A 156 -18.16 11.99 1.20
CA ARG A 156 -18.30 12.95 0.08
C ARG A 156 -16.96 13.40 -0.54
N ALA A 157 -15.86 13.36 0.22
CA ALA A 157 -14.52 13.65 -0.26
C ALA A 157 -13.95 12.44 -1.01
N VAL A 158 -14.13 11.22 -0.48
CA VAL A 158 -13.82 9.96 -1.18
C VAL A 158 -14.53 9.92 -2.53
N ASP A 159 -15.84 10.16 -2.56
CA ASP A 159 -16.62 10.13 -3.81
C ASP A 159 -16.14 11.19 -4.82
N ARG A 160 -15.62 12.32 -4.33
CA ARG A 160 -15.06 13.37 -5.20
C ARG A 160 -13.73 12.94 -5.80
N ILE A 161 -12.88 12.28 -5.02
CA ILE A 161 -11.60 11.71 -5.50
C ILE A 161 -11.89 10.63 -6.54
N ALA A 162 -12.80 9.70 -6.25
CA ALA A 162 -13.20 8.65 -7.20
C ALA A 162 -13.73 9.24 -8.52
N ARG A 163 -14.61 10.25 -8.47
CA ARG A 163 -15.07 10.98 -9.66
C ARG A 163 -13.95 11.66 -10.44
N ALA A 164 -12.94 12.20 -9.75
CA ALA A 164 -11.82 12.84 -10.41
C ALA A 164 -10.96 11.81 -11.17
N LEU A 165 -10.75 10.62 -10.58
CA LEU A 165 -10.06 9.50 -11.22
C LEU A 165 -10.84 8.98 -12.43
N GLU A 166 -12.16 8.81 -12.32
CA GLU A 166 -13.02 8.43 -13.45
C GLU A 166 -12.98 9.43 -14.61
N ALA A 167 -12.75 10.71 -14.32
CA ALA A 167 -12.71 11.78 -15.32
C ALA A 167 -11.31 12.04 -15.89
N GLU A 168 -10.30 11.22 -15.57
CA GLU A 168 -8.95 11.42 -16.09
C GLU A 168 -8.86 11.09 -17.59
N GLU A 169 -8.53 12.10 -18.38
CA GLU A 169 -8.30 11.95 -19.81
C GLU A 169 -6.89 11.40 -20.10
N PRO A 170 -6.67 10.72 -21.26
CA PRO A 170 -5.36 10.29 -21.69
C PRO A 170 -4.34 11.44 -21.74
N PHE A 171 -3.10 11.16 -21.34
CA PHE A 171 -2.00 12.12 -21.28
C PHE A 171 -1.10 12.02 -22.51
N THR A 172 -0.44 13.11 -22.87
CA THR A 172 0.53 13.16 -23.97
C THR A 172 1.95 12.81 -23.54
N SER A 173 2.27 12.96 -22.25
CA SER A 173 3.58 12.61 -21.69
C SER A 173 3.51 12.43 -20.16
N LEU A 174 4.55 11.86 -19.56
CA LEU A 174 4.65 11.71 -18.10
C LEU A 174 4.76 13.07 -17.40
N GLU A 175 5.43 14.04 -18.02
CA GLU A 175 5.53 15.40 -17.50
C GLU A 175 4.15 16.03 -17.33
N GLN A 176 3.23 15.79 -18.27
CA GLN A 176 1.85 16.25 -18.14
C GLN A 176 1.13 15.62 -16.94
N VAL A 177 1.40 14.34 -16.64
CA VAL A 177 0.86 13.67 -15.45
C VAL A 177 1.38 14.36 -14.18
N VAL A 178 2.69 14.62 -14.14
CA VAL A 178 3.35 15.31 -13.01
C VAL A 178 2.80 16.73 -12.84
N ASP A 179 2.67 17.50 -13.92
CA ASP A 179 2.15 18.88 -13.88
C ASP A 179 0.74 18.91 -13.30
N ARG A 180 -0.13 18.00 -13.75
CA ARG A 180 -1.49 17.87 -13.20
C ARG A 180 -1.51 17.46 -11.73
N ALA A 181 -0.61 16.57 -11.31
CA ALA A 181 -0.51 16.16 -9.91
C ALA A 181 -0.07 17.34 -9.00
N VAL A 182 0.86 18.17 -9.48
CA VAL A 182 1.29 19.39 -8.78
C VAL A 182 0.16 20.42 -8.71
N GLU A 183 -0.54 20.67 -9.83
CA GLU A 183 -1.70 21.57 -9.88
C GLU A 183 -2.82 21.14 -8.93
N ALA A 184 -3.09 19.83 -8.88
CA ALA A 184 -4.06 19.22 -7.97
C ALA A 184 -3.58 19.12 -6.51
N ARG A 185 -2.32 19.51 -6.22
CA ARG A 185 -1.69 19.46 -4.89
C ARG A 185 -1.62 18.06 -4.29
N VAL A 186 -1.44 17.04 -5.13
CA VAL A 186 -1.18 15.65 -4.72
C VAL A 186 0.20 15.55 -4.07
N GLY A 187 1.19 16.24 -4.65
CA GLY A 187 2.55 16.36 -4.14
C GLY A 187 3.26 17.56 -4.77
N ASP A 188 4.44 17.90 -4.25
CA ASP A 188 5.29 18.99 -4.72
C ASP A 188 6.67 18.52 -5.20
N ASP A 189 7.13 17.33 -4.77
CA ASP A 189 8.32 16.68 -5.31
C ASP A 189 8.06 16.06 -6.69
N ARG A 190 8.59 16.70 -7.73
CA ARG A 190 8.42 16.25 -9.12
C ARG A 190 9.12 14.93 -9.43
N ALA A 191 10.21 14.59 -8.75
CA ALA A 191 10.92 13.33 -8.99
C ALA A 191 10.09 12.15 -8.47
N VAL A 192 9.51 12.29 -7.28
CA VAL A 192 8.59 11.32 -6.69
C VAL A 192 7.34 11.16 -7.58
N LEU A 193 6.74 12.27 -8.00
CA LEU A 193 5.57 12.24 -8.89
C LEU A 193 5.88 11.62 -10.25
N LEU A 194 7.09 11.82 -10.78
CA LEU A 194 7.49 11.22 -12.06
C LEU A 194 7.65 9.70 -11.94
N ARG A 195 8.23 9.21 -10.84
CA ARG A 195 8.27 7.77 -10.53
C ARG A 195 6.86 7.20 -10.45
N GLU A 196 5.99 7.83 -9.66
CA GLU A 196 4.59 7.40 -9.55
C GLU A 196 3.87 7.40 -10.92
N ALA A 197 4.10 8.42 -11.75
CA ALA A 197 3.53 8.50 -13.08
C ALA A 197 4.00 7.34 -13.99
N ARG A 198 5.29 6.93 -13.90
CA ARG A 198 5.81 5.78 -14.67
C ARG A 198 5.08 4.49 -14.34
N HIS A 199 4.86 4.21 -13.05
CA HIS A 199 4.20 2.97 -12.63
C HIS A 199 2.69 3.02 -12.85
N THR A 200 2.05 4.17 -12.60
CA THR A 200 0.59 4.29 -12.67
C THR A 200 0.04 4.53 -14.08
N THR A 201 0.91 4.69 -15.09
CA THR A 201 0.50 4.87 -16.50
C THR A 201 1.05 3.80 -17.43
N ARG A 202 0.37 3.63 -18.57
CA ARG A 202 0.79 2.75 -19.67
C ARG A 202 0.44 3.37 -21.00
N LEU A 203 1.07 2.92 -22.08
CA LEU A 203 0.66 3.30 -23.43
C LEU A 203 -0.71 2.70 -23.76
N GLY A 204 -1.62 3.57 -24.20
CA GLY A 204 -2.93 3.23 -24.75
C GLY A 204 -2.84 2.82 -26.22
N ALA A 205 -3.96 2.31 -26.76
CA ALA A 205 -4.03 1.84 -28.14
C ALA A 205 -3.82 2.97 -29.17
N ASP A 206 -4.07 4.21 -28.79
CA ASP A 206 -3.89 5.42 -29.60
C ASP A 206 -2.49 6.05 -29.46
N GLY A 207 -1.59 5.41 -28.70
CA GLY A 207 -0.25 5.93 -28.43
C GLY A 207 -0.19 7.03 -27.37
N ARG A 208 -1.30 7.36 -26.71
CA ARG A 208 -1.32 8.26 -25.54
C ARG A 208 -1.10 7.48 -24.25
N LEU A 209 -0.62 8.14 -23.21
CA LEU A 209 -0.53 7.52 -21.89
C LEU A 209 -1.91 7.49 -21.24
N VAL A 210 -2.29 6.35 -20.68
CA VAL A 210 -3.54 6.19 -19.90
C VAL A 210 -3.19 5.65 -18.53
N ARG A 211 -4.07 5.88 -17.56
CA ARG A 211 -3.93 5.26 -16.23
C ARG A 211 -4.07 3.74 -16.34
N ARG A 212 -3.28 3.04 -15.52
CA ARG A 212 -3.39 1.59 -15.35
C ARG A 212 -4.61 1.19 -14.54
N HIS A 213 -5.08 2.06 -13.65
CA HIS A 213 -6.27 1.77 -12.85
C HIS A 213 -7.55 1.83 -13.71
N HIS A 214 -8.59 1.11 -13.29
CA HIS A 214 -9.79 0.88 -14.10
C HIS A 214 -10.69 2.13 -14.24
N PHE A 215 -10.66 3.05 -13.27
CA PHE A 215 -11.64 4.15 -13.17
C PHE A 215 -11.89 4.96 -14.46
N PRO A 216 -10.89 5.45 -15.22
CA PRO A 216 -11.13 6.19 -16.47
C PRO A 216 -11.79 5.38 -17.58
N HIS A 217 -11.80 4.05 -17.44
CA HIS A 217 -12.33 3.12 -18.43
C HIS A 217 -13.72 2.61 -18.05
N LEU A 218 -14.23 3.03 -16.87
CA LEU A 218 -15.59 2.74 -16.44
C LEU A 218 -16.58 3.72 -17.08
N PRO A 219 -17.83 3.28 -17.34
CA PRO A 219 -18.92 4.20 -17.64
C PRO A 219 -19.12 5.20 -16.51
N ALA A 220 -19.43 6.45 -16.86
CA ALA A 220 -19.65 7.52 -15.88
C ALA A 220 -20.73 7.14 -14.85
N GLY A 221 -20.46 7.42 -13.57
CA GLY A 221 -21.42 7.17 -12.48
C GLY A 221 -21.23 5.82 -11.77
N ARG A 222 -20.11 5.12 -12.01
CA ARG A 222 -19.71 3.92 -11.25
C ARG A 222 -18.88 4.24 -10.00
N THR A 223 -19.01 5.48 -9.50
CA THR A 223 -18.20 6.07 -8.43
C THR A 223 -18.43 5.47 -7.05
N SER A 224 -19.53 4.74 -6.87
CA SER A 224 -19.83 4.00 -5.63
C SER A 224 -18.99 2.74 -5.47
N SER A 225 -18.13 2.44 -6.46
CA SER A 225 -17.31 1.24 -6.52
C SER A 225 -16.39 1.07 -5.32
N VAL A 226 -15.96 2.12 -4.63
CA VAL A 226 -14.98 2.02 -3.52
C VAL A 226 -15.61 1.78 -2.15
N GLY A 227 -16.94 1.68 -2.08
CA GLY A 227 -17.68 1.42 -0.83
C GLY A 227 -17.70 2.59 0.16
N ARG A 228 -18.28 2.34 1.35
CA ARG A 228 -18.35 3.33 2.44
C ARG A 228 -17.23 3.09 3.44
N PHE A 229 -16.42 4.12 3.68
CA PHE A 229 -15.25 3.98 4.56
C PHE A 229 -15.66 3.79 6.02
N ALA A 230 -16.76 4.41 6.44
CA ALA A 230 -17.30 4.29 7.80
C ALA A 230 -17.68 2.85 8.18
N ASP A 231 -17.90 1.97 7.19
CA ASP A 231 -18.26 0.57 7.43
C ASP A 231 -17.07 -0.26 7.94
N ALA A 232 -15.84 0.29 7.94
CA ALA A 232 -14.66 -0.34 8.53
C ALA A 232 -14.58 -0.22 10.06
N TRP A 233 -15.42 0.61 10.69
CA TRP A 233 -15.38 0.76 12.15
C TRP A 233 -15.70 -0.53 12.92
N PRO A 234 -16.80 -1.26 12.61
CA PRO A 234 -17.07 -2.55 13.24
C PRO A 234 -15.94 -3.56 13.01
N ASP A 235 -15.31 -3.54 11.84
CA ASP A 235 -14.19 -4.41 11.52
C ASP A 235 -12.99 -4.09 12.44
N LEU A 236 -12.63 -2.82 12.61
CA LEU A 236 -11.52 -2.38 13.47
C LEU A 236 -11.76 -2.63 14.96
N GLU A 237 -12.96 -2.35 15.46
CA GLU A 237 -13.30 -2.49 16.88
C GLU A 237 -13.38 -3.95 17.34
N ALA A 238 -13.50 -4.89 16.39
CA ALA A 238 -13.53 -6.33 16.65
C ALA A 238 -12.13 -6.98 16.62
N LEU A 239 -11.06 -6.23 16.32
CA LEU A 239 -9.71 -6.78 16.19
C LEU A 239 -9.03 -6.94 17.55
N ASP A 240 -8.46 -8.14 17.78
CA ASP A 240 -7.63 -8.45 18.96
C ASP A 240 -6.12 -8.27 18.71
N VAL A 241 -5.74 -7.75 17.54
CA VAL A 241 -4.32 -7.55 17.16
C VAL A 241 -3.89 -6.12 17.44
N PRO A 242 -2.59 -5.87 17.68
CA PRO A 242 -2.06 -4.51 17.79
C PRO A 242 -2.40 -3.68 16.55
N ILE A 243 -2.72 -2.41 16.77
CA ILE A 243 -3.02 -1.43 15.70
C ILE A 243 -2.06 -0.23 15.82
N LEU A 244 -1.49 0.17 14.70
CA LEU A 244 -0.74 1.42 14.55
C LEU A 244 -1.43 2.32 13.52
N LEU A 245 -1.71 3.57 13.89
CA LEU A 245 -2.09 4.63 12.96
C LEU A 245 -0.89 5.55 12.74
N VAL A 246 -0.36 5.59 11.53
CA VAL A 246 0.64 6.60 11.12
C VAL A 246 -0.04 7.66 10.28
N ARG A 247 -0.09 8.91 10.78
CA ARG A 247 -0.73 10.03 10.06
C ARG A 247 0.26 11.11 9.65
N GLY A 248 -0.06 11.80 8.56
CA GLY A 248 0.62 13.04 8.20
C GLY A 248 0.12 14.20 9.06
N ASP A 249 1.01 15.12 9.44
CA ASP A 249 0.67 16.37 10.10
C ASP A 249 -0.32 17.22 9.27
N ARG A 250 -0.19 17.13 7.95
CA ARG A 250 -1.02 17.78 6.91
C ARG A 250 -1.77 16.75 6.05
N GLY A 251 -1.94 15.53 6.56
CA GLY A 251 -2.67 14.44 5.92
C GLY A 251 -4.19 14.53 6.06
N TYR A 252 -4.88 13.45 5.70
CA TYR A 252 -6.33 13.32 5.77
C TYR A 252 -6.84 13.10 7.20
N VAL A 253 -6.03 12.47 8.06
CA VAL A 253 -6.37 12.31 9.48
C VAL A 253 -6.12 13.64 10.19
N SER A 254 -7.10 14.53 10.14
CA SER A 254 -7.09 15.80 10.88
C SER A 254 -7.01 15.58 12.40
N PRO A 255 -6.67 16.61 13.20
CA PRO A 255 -6.69 16.51 14.67
C PRO A 255 -8.02 16.02 15.24
N LYS A 256 -9.14 16.35 14.60
CA LYS A 256 -10.46 15.84 14.98
C LYS A 256 -10.57 14.33 14.77
N LEU A 257 -10.21 13.85 13.57
CA LEU A 257 -10.26 12.42 13.24
C LEU A 257 -9.28 11.61 14.10
N HIS A 258 -8.11 12.18 14.42
CA HIS A 258 -7.17 11.61 15.38
C HIS A 258 -7.83 11.40 16.74
N ALA A 259 -8.49 12.43 17.30
CA ALA A 259 -9.13 12.33 18.61
C ALA A 259 -10.26 11.28 18.61
N GLN A 260 -11.08 11.25 17.55
CA GLN A 260 -12.13 10.24 17.39
C GLN A 260 -11.56 8.83 17.27
N PHE A 261 -10.43 8.66 16.58
CA PHE A 261 -9.77 7.37 16.46
C PHE A 261 -9.23 6.89 17.82
N ALA A 262 -8.54 7.76 18.55
CA ALA A 262 -8.01 7.46 19.88
C ALA A 262 -9.12 7.15 20.90
N GLU A 263 -10.28 7.79 20.79
CA GLU A 263 -11.44 7.52 21.65
C GLU A 263 -12.03 6.12 21.40
N ARG A 264 -12.10 5.68 20.14
CA ARG A 264 -12.70 4.39 19.76
C ARG A 264 -11.75 3.21 19.89
N LEU A 265 -10.47 3.43 19.64
CA LEU A 265 -9.41 2.41 19.73
C LEU A 265 -8.33 2.87 20.72
N PRO A 266 -8.62 2.83 22.04
CA PRO A 266 -7.73 3.38 23.06
C PRO A 266 -6.38 2.65 23.17
N ASP A 267 -6.31 1.39 22.73
CA ASP A 267 -5.08 0.58 22.73
C ASP A 267 -4.26 0.73 21.44
N ALA A 268 -4.77 1.46 20.43
CA ALA A 268 -4.03 1.70 19.21
C ALA A 268 -2.93 2.75 19.42
N GLU A 269 -1.74 2.48 18.89
CA GLU A 269 -0.67 3.47 18.86
C GLU A 269 -0.91 4.46 17.72
N ILE A 270 -0.65 5.76 17.97
CA ILE A 270 -0.78 6.79 16.93
C ILE A 270 0.53 7.58 16.82
N VAL A 271 1.11 7.56 15.63
CA VAL A 271 2.32 8.31 15.28
C VAL A 271 1.97 9.40 14.26
N THR A 272 2.49 10.61 14.46
CA THR A 272 2.36 11.72 13.50
C THR A 272 3.72 12.02 12.89
N VAL A 273 3.78 12.14 11.56
CA VAL A 273 4.99 12.46 10.80
C VAL A 273 4.79 13.72 9.95
N GLU A 274 5.87 14.40 9.58
CA GLU A 274 5.82 15.58 8.72
C GLU A 274 5.55 15.18 7.26
N ALA A 275 4.27 15.10 6.89
CA ALA A 275 3.84 14.68 5.57
C ALA A 275 2.39 15.09 5.29
N ARG A 276 2.02 15.12 4.01
CA ARG A 276 0.63 15.14 3.57
C ARG A 276 0.07 13.71 3.51
N HIS A 277 -0.91 13.48 2.65
CA HIS A 277 -1.61 12.20 2.58
C HIS A 277 -0.75 11.04 2.10
N ALA A 278 0.17 11.28 1.17
CA ALA A 278 1.05 10.24 0.61
C ALA A 278 2.27 10.00 1.51
N VAL A 279 2.04 9.61 2.77
CA VAL A 279 3.09 9.39 3.78
C VAL A 279 4.17 8.41 3.29
N GLN A 280 3.77 7.34 2.63
CA GLN A 280 4.67 6.33 2.06
C GLN A 280 5.62 6.88 0.98
N ASN A 281 5.27 8.00 0.35
CA ASN A 281 6.11 8.66 -0.65
C ASN A 281 6.85 9.88 -0.09
N GLN A 282 6.28 10.59 0.90
CA GLN A 282 6.82 11.86 1.42
C GLN A 282 7.66 11.70 2.69
N ALA A 283 7.37 10.69 3.51
CA ALA A 283 8.10 10.36 4.73
C ALA A 283 8.30 8.82 4.85
N PRO A 284 8.89 8.16 3.82
CA PRO A 284 9.03 6.71 3.79
C PRO A 284 9.91 6.16 4.92
N LEU A 285 10.93 6.91 5.34
CA LEU A 285 11.87 6.48 6.39
C LEU A 285 11.26 6.60 7.77
N GLU A 286 10.50 7.66 8.02
CA GLU A 286 9.73 7.87 9.25
C GLU A 286 8.63 6.83 9.37
N LEU A 287 7.93 6.52 8.27
CA LEU A 287 6.95 5.43 8.21
C LEU A 287 7.61 4.08 8.52
N ALA A 288 8.74 3.77 7.88
CA ALA A 288 9.48 2.53 8.15
C ALA A 288 9.94 2.43 9.61
N THR A 289 10.43 3.54 10.17
CA THR A 289 10.86 3.61 11.58
C THR A 289 9.69 3.36 12.53
N ALA A 290 8.52 3.98 12.26
CA ALA A 290 7.32 3.77 13.05
C ALA A 290 6.85 2.31 13.00
N ILE A 291 6.81 1.71 11.80
CA ILE A 291 6.45 0.30 11.62
C ILE A 291 7.39 -0.61 12.40
N ARG A 292 8.71 -0.44 12.24
CA ARG A 292 9.70 -1.28 12.92
C ARG A 292 9.62 -1.17 14.43
N ALA A 293 9.61 0.06 14.97
CA ALA A 293 9.59 0.27 16.41
C ALA A 293 8.31 -0.30 17.05
N TRP A 294 7.16 -0.12 16.40
CA TRP A 294 5.89 -0.68 16.85
C TRP A 294 5.88 -2.20 16.76
N ALA A 295 6.36 -2.77 15.65
CA ALA A 295 6.38 -4.21 15.45
C ALA A 295 7.36 -4.92 16.39
N GLU A 296 8.51 -4.33 16.70
CA GLU A 296 9.47 -4.80 17.71
C GLU A 296 8.84 -4.83 19.11
N ARG A 297 8.15 -3.76 19.53
CA ARG A 297 7.46 -3.71 20.84
C ARG A 297 6.38 -4.79 20.99
N ASN A 298 5.74 -5.16 19.89
CA ASN A 298 4.69 -6.17 19.85
C ASN A 298 5.20 -7.58 19.49
N GLY A 299 6.51 -7.76 19.25
CA GLY A 299 7.10 -9.05 18.89
C GLY A 299 6.61 -9.61 17.55
N LEU A 300 6.32 -8.74 16.57
CA LEU A 300 5.70 -9.09 15.30
C LEU A 300 6.68 -9.33 14.14
N LEU A 301 7.94 -8.89 14.27
CA LEU A 301 8.99 -9.14 13.27
C LEU A 301 9.79 -10.40 13.58
N HIS A 302 10.50 -10.90 12.58
CA HIS A 302 11.46 -11.98 12.77
C HIS A 302 12.46 -11.57 13.86
N ARG A 303 12.70 -12.44 14.85
CA ARG A 303 13.79 -12.18 15.80
C ARG A 303 15.09 -12.32 15.01
N ILE A 304 15.92 -11.28 15.03
CA ILE A 304 17.33 -11.43 14.67
C ILE A 304 17.90 -12.42 15.70
N GLU A 305 18.09 -13.69 15.31
CA GLU A 305 18.90 -14.60 16.12
C GLU A 305 20.32 -14.04 16.13
N GLU A 306 20.75 -13.47 17.25
CA GLU A 306 22.17 -13.19 17.45
C GLU A 306 22.92 -14.52 17.28
N PRO A 307 24.04 -14.55 16.53
CA PRO A 307 24.83 -15.76 16.40
C PRO A 307 25.23 -16.22 17.79
N SER A 308 24.76 -17.41 18.18
CA SER A 308 25.09 -18.03 19.47
C SER A 308 26.62 -18.00 19.62
N PRO A 309 27.16 -17.43 20.71
CA PRO A 309 28.60 -17.49 20.94
C PRO A 309 28.98 -18.97 21.00
N GLU A 310 29.78 -19.42 20.04
CA GLU A 310 30.31 -20.77 20.01
C GLU A 310 30.89 -21.08 21.40
N HIS A 311 30.34 -22.10 22.06
CA HIS A 311 31.00 -22.70 23.20
C HIS A 311 32.32 -23.30 22.69
N PRO A 312 33.50 -22.81 23.12
CA PRO A 312 34.73 -23.52 22.84
C PRO A 312 34.69 -24.81 23.65
N GLY A 313 34.33 -25.89 22.96
CA GLY A 313 34.28 -27.23 23.52
C GLY A 313 35.63 -27.58 24.12
N ARG A 314 35.59 -27.91 25.42
CA ARG A 314 36.69 -28.58 26.12
C ARG A 314 37.15 -29.80 25.31
N ARG A 315 38.44 -29.84 24.97
CA ARG A 315 39.25 -31.06 24.98
C ARG A 315 40.62 -30.72 25.54
#